data_AF-L7F0V0-F1
#
_entry.id   AF-L7F0V0-F1
#
_cell.length_a   1.000
_cell.length_b   1.000
_cell.length_c   1.000
_cell.angle_alpha   90.00
_cell.angle_beta   90.00
_cell.angle_gamma   90.00
#
_symmetry.space_group_name_H-M   'P 1'
#
loop_
_entity.id
_entity.type
_entity.pdbx_description
1 polymer ?
#
loop_
_entity_poly.entity_id
_entity_poly.type
_entity_poly.pdbx_seq_one_letter_code
_entity_poly.pdbx_strand_id
1 'polypeptide(L)'
;MSLIPTLAPEEIDALEPTFLGPTWAKEPDGSWKLPEHTLGWQIAGWCAEYLKAEDGGPWRFTREQLRFLLWWYAVDEAGRFTYRKGVLQRLKGWGKDPLLAVISLVEFVGPSRFLHWGPDGQPVGVPHPQAWVQIAAVSRDQTRNTAKGLWKRVPNVTQTELDEWDELAEDEDSVGQLASALTRASAEPASVTADSVAVAA
;
A
#
# COMPACT_ATOMS: atom_id res chain seq x y z
N MET A 1 -31.75 -16.56 13.57
CA MET A 1 -30.85 -15.97 14.58
C MET A 1 -29.72 -16.96 14.81
N SER A 2 -28.62 -16.82 14.08
CA SER A 2 -27.49 -17.76 14.17
C SER A 2 -26.72 -17.46 15.46
N LEU A 3 -26.79 -18.39 16.41
CA LEU A 3 -25.98 -18.40 17.62
C LEU A 3 -24.54 -18.70 17.18
N ILE A 4 -23.70 -17.67 17.10
CA ILE A 4 -22.25 -17.90 17.08
C ILE A 4 -21.92 -18.46 18.47
N PRO A 5 -21.45 -19.71 18.60
CA PRO A 5 -21.09 -20.27 19.89
C PRO A 5 -19.92 -19.47 20.48
N THR A 6 -20.09 -18.99 21.71
CA THR A 6 -19.04 -18.31 22.46
C THR A 6 -18.03 -19.35 22.94
N LEU A 7 -16.78 -19.24 22.51
CA LEU A 7 -15.68 -20.10 22.96
C LEU A 7 -15.33 -19.78 24.43
N ALA A 8 -14.96 -20.80 25.20
CA ALA A 8 -14.38 -20.65 26.52
C ALA A 8 -12.97 -20.04 26.44
N PRO A 9 -12.46 -19.35 27.49
CA PRO A 9 -11.12 -18.76 27.48
C PRO A 9 -10.00 -19.76 27.15
N GLU A 10 -10.09 -20.97 27.71
CA GLU A 10 -9.15 -22.07 27.46
C GLU A 10 -9.12 -22.47 25.97
N GLU A 11 -10.28 -22.44 25.31
CA GLU A 11 -10.42 -22.78 23.89
C GLU A 11 -9.86 -21.65 23.01
N ILE A 12 -10.00 -20.40 23.44
CA ILE A 12 -9.41 -19.23 22.76
C ILE A 12 -7.88 -19.28 22.85
N ASP A 13 -7.34 -19.59 24.03
CA ASP A 13 -5.89 -19.67 24.25
C ASP A 13 -5.25 -20.84 23.48
N ALA A 14 -6.02 -21.90 23.20
CA ALA A 14 -5.61 -23.03 22.38
C ALA A 14 -5.74 -22.79 20.87
N LEU A 15 -6.29 -21.65 20.43
CA LEU A 15 -6.41 -21.34 19.00
C LEU A 15 -5.03 -21.05 18.40
N GLU A 16 -4.57 -21.97 17.56
CA GLU A 16 -3.41 -21.73 16.71
C GLU A 16 -3.81 -20.80 15.54
N PRO A 17 -3.12 -19.65 15.36
CA PRO A 17 -3.42 -18.76 14.26
C PRO A 17 -3.16 -19.47 12.93
N THR A 18 -4.15 -19.49 12.05
CA THR A 18 -3.95 -19.99 10.68
C THR A 18 -3.21 -18.93 9.88
N PHE A 19 -2.06 -19.31 9.32
CA PHE A 19 -1.27 -18.44 8.46
C PHE A 19 -1.44 -18.84 6.99
N LEU A 20 -1.66 -17.85 6.12
CA LEU A 20 -1.61 -18.04 4.68
C LEU A 20 -0.29 -17.50 4.15
N GLY A 21 0.47 -18.36 3.47
CA GLY A 21 1.77 -18.01 2.90
C GLY A 21 2.95 -18.04 3.90
N PRO A 22 4.16 -17.75 3.43
CA PRO A 22 5.38 -18.06 4.16
C PRO A 22 5.79 -17.00 5.20
N THR A 23 5.22 -15.80 5.16
CA THR A 23 5.60 -14.65 6.02
C THR A 23 5.48 -14.90 7.53
N TRP A 24 4.61 -15.84 7.93
CA TRP A 24 4.42 -16.26 9.33
C TRP A 24 4.73 -17.73 9.56
N ALA A 25 5.27 -18.42 8.55
CA ALA A 25 5.79 -19.75 8.75
C ALA A 25 7.02 -19.67 9.67
N LYS A 26 7.13 -20.66 10.56
CA LYS A 26 8.30 -20.86 11.41
C LYS A 26 8.96 -22.17 11.04
N GLU A 27 10.27 -22.22 11.21
CA GLU A 27 11.04 -23.45 11.13
C GLU A 27 10.84 -24.30 12.41
N PRO A 28 11.21 -25.60 12.41
CA PRO A 28 11.07 -26.47 13.58
C PRO A 28 11.79 -25.97 14.84
N ASP A 29 12.81 -25.13 14.67
CA ASP A 29 13.57 -24.50 15.77
C ASP A 29 12.90 -23.23 16.33
N GLY A 30 11.74 -22.84 15.77
CA GLY A 30 10.97 -21.66 16.17
C GLY A 30 11.42 -20.35 15.52
N SER A 31 12.49 -20.36 14.71
CA SER A 31 12.90 -19.21 13.91
C SER A 31 11.89 -18.91 12.79
N TRP A 32 11.86 -17.67 12.31
CA TRP A 32 10.97 -17.31 11.20
C TRP A 32 11.53 -17.84 9.89
N LYS A 33 10.68 -18.45 9.08
CA LYS A 33 11.02 -18.88 7.73
C LYS A 33 11.22 -17.67 6.82
N LEU A 34 12.40 -17.57 6.23
CA LEU A 34 12.80 -16.48 5.33
C LEU A 34 13.08 -17.04 3.93
N PRO A 35 12.96 -16.22 2.87
CA PRO A 35 13.37 -16.64 1.54
C PRO A 35 14.89 -16.84 1.49
N GLU A 36 15.33 -17.84 0.73
CA GLU A 36 16.75 -18.14 0.53
C GLU A 36 17.48 -16.98 -0.17
N HIS A 37 16.83 -16.38 -1.17
CA HIS A 37 17.33 -15.21 -1.88
C HIS A 37 16.25 -14.13 -1.99
N THR A 38 16.62 -12.89 -1.68
CA THR A 38 15.68 -11.75 -1.72
C THR A 38 16.40 -10.43 -1.92
N LEU A 39 15.81 -9.54 -2.73
CA LEU A 39 16.24 -8.14 -2.83
C LEU A 39 15.82 -7.33 -1.59
N GLY A 40 14.94 -7.89 -0.76
CA GLY A 40 14.30 -7.18 0.36
C GLY A 40 15.28 -6.64 1.40
N TRP A 41 16.45 -7.25 1.57
CA TRP A 41 17.49 -6.73 2.47
C TRP A 41 18.12 -5.44 1.95
N GLN A 42 18.54 -5.42 0.68
CA GLN A 42 19.05 -4.21 0.02
C GLN A 42 17.97 -3.12 0.00
N ILE A 43 16.73 -3.49 -0.32
CA ILE A 43 15.59 -2.56 -0.31
C ILE A 43 15.35 -1.99 1.09
N ALA A 44 15.45 -2.80 2.15
CA ALA A 44 15.32 -2.30 3.52
C ALA A 44 16.41 -1.29 3.87
N GLY A 45 17.66 -1.55 3.45
CA GLY A 45 18.76 -0.60 3.57
C GLY A 45 18.51 0.70 2.81
N TRP A 46 18.09 0.59 1.54
CA TRP A 46 17.73 1.74 0.71
C TRP A 46 16.62 2.57 1.35
N CYS A 47 15.55 1.94 1.85
CA CYS A 47 14.49 2.67 2.53
C CYS A 47 14.98 3.39 3.79
N ALA A 48 15.86 2.77 4.58
CA ALA A 48 16.43 3.41 5.76
C ALA A 48 17.37 4.58 5.42
N GLU A 49 18.02 4.56 4.26
CA GLU A 49 18.92 5.63 3.82
C GLU A 49 18.16 6.81 3.20
N TYR A 50 17.15 6.52 2.37
CA TYR A 50 16.53 7.53 1.51
C TYR A 50 15.13 7.98 1.94
N LEU A 51 14.44 7.24 2.82
CA LEU A 51 13.06 7.57 3.21
C LEU A 51 12.94 8.02 4.66
N LYS A 52 12.00 8.95 4.91
CA LYS A 52 11.65 9.42 6.25
C LYS A 52 10.48 8.64 6.86
N ALA A 53 10.56 8.38 8.15
CA ALA A 53 9.45 7.95 9.00
C ALA A 53 8.62 9.15 9.47
N GLU A 54 7.47 8.89 10.08
CA GLU A 54 6.54 9.92 10.56
C GLU A 54 7.12 10.76 11.71
N ASP A 55 8.08 10.21 12.46
CA ASP A 55 8.82 10.91 13.51
C ASP A 55 9.99 11.76 12.98
N GLY A 56 10.16 11.81 11.65
CA GLY A 56 11.24 12.54 10.98
C GLY A 56 12.57 11.79 10.90
N GLY A 57 12.68 10.61 11.51
CA GLY A 57 13.86 9.75 11.44
C GLY A 57 13.90 8.88 10.18
N PRO A 58 14.95 8.05 10.03
CA PRO A 58 15.03 7.03 8.98
C PRO A 58 13.84 6.06 8.99
N TRP A 59 13.29 5.71 7.82
CA TRP A 59 12.27 4.67 7.73
C TRP A 59 12.79 3.33 8.24
N ARG A 60 12.00 2.65 9.07
CA ARG A 60 12.26 1.29 9.54
C ARG A 60 11.00 0.46 9.48
N PHE A 61 11.10 -0.69 8.84
CA PHE A 61 10.03 -1.67 8.86
C PHE A 61 9.89 -2.29 10.24
N THR A 62 8.66 -2.59 10.66
CA THR A 62 8.45 -3.50 11.77
C THR A 62 9.00 -4.89 11.39
N ARG A 63 9.30 -5.74 12.38
CA ARG A 63 9.79 -7.10 12.11
C ARG A 63 8.85 -7.88 11.19
N GLU A 64 7.54 -7.66 11.32
CA GLU A 64 6.53 -8.33 10.48
C GLU A 64 6.47 -7.75 9.06
N GLN A 65 6.48 -6.43 8.92
CA GLN A 65 6.55 -5.77 7.61
C GLN A 65 7.82 -6.18 6.86
N LEU A 66 8.95 -6.28 7.56
CA LEU A 66 10.21 -6.72 6.97
C LEU A 66 10.10 -8.15 6.44
N ARG A 67 9.56 -9.09 7.22
CA ARG A 67 9.33 -10.46 6.71
C ARG A 67 8.45 -10.48 5.47
N PHE A 68 7.39 -9.68 5.45
CA PHE A 68 6.54 -9.57 4.26
C PHE A 68 7.32 -9.02 3.06
N LEU A 69 8.11 -7.96 3.26
CA LEU A 69 8.97 -7.36 2.23
C LEU A 69 9.96 -8.37 1.66
N LEU A 70 10.62 -9.16 2.52
CA LEU A 70 11.58 -10.19 2.09
C LEU A 70 10.90 -11.20 1.17
N TRP A 71 9.72 -11.70 1.54
CA TRP A 71 8.95 -12.62 0.71
C TRP A 71 8.38 -11.98 -0.56
N TRP A 72 8.00 -10.70 -0.50
CA TRP A 72 7.53 -9.93 -1.65
C TRP A 72 8.59 -9.80 -2.74
N TYR A 73 9.86 -9.63 -2.35
CA TYR A 73 11.00 -9.50 -3.24
C TYR A 73 11.89 -10.75 -3.29
N ALA A 74 11.32 -11.92 -2.97
CA ALA A 74 12.03 -13.19 -3.06
C ALA A 74 12.28 -13.56 -4.53
N VAL A 75 13.49 -14.04 -4.82
CA VAL A 75 13.90 -14.47 -6.18
C VAL A 75 14.39 -15.91 -6.17
N ASP A 76 14.27 -16.59 -7.31
CA ASP A 76 14.90 -17.89 -7.56
C ASP A 76 16.37 -17.74 -8.00
N GLU A 77 17.06 -18.86 -8.19
CA GLU A 77 18.47 -18.90 -8.66
C GLU A 77 18.69 -18.20 -10.01
N ALA A 78 17.64 -18.12 -10.83
CA ALA A 78 17.68 -17.42 -12.11
C ALA A 78 17.33 -15.92 -11.99
N GLY A 79 17.14 -15.41 -10.77
CA GLY A 79 16.81 -14.01 -10.49
C GLY A 79 15.36 -13.64 -10.79
N ARG A 80 14.47 -14.62 -11.01
CA ARG A 80 13.04 -14.37 -11.26
C ARG A 80 12.29 -14.31 -9.94
N PHE A 81 11.28 -13.44 -9.84
CA PHE A 81 10.47 -13.39 -8.64
C PHE A 81 9.72 -14.70 -8.38
N THR A 82 9.90 -15.24 -7.17
CA THR A 82 9.19 -16.43 -6.70
C THR A 82 7.68 -16.18 -6.63
N TYR A 83 7.30 -14.95 -6.26
CA TYR A 83 5.90 -14.51 -6.20
C TYR A 83 5.70 -13.28 -7.08
N ARG A 84 4.72 -13.34 -7.98
CA ARG A 84 4.31 -12.19 -8.82
C ARG A 84 3.07 -11.46 -8.30
N LYS A 85 2.44 -12.01 -7.26
CA LYS A 85 1.24 -11.49 -6.61
C LYS A 85 1.33 -11.82 -5.14
N GLY A 86 0.87 -10.92 -4.29
CA GLY A 86 0.76 -11.16 -2.85
C GLY A 86 -0.52 -10.55 -2.30
N VAL A 87 -0.98 -11.09 -1.18
CA VAL A 87 -2.15 -10.60 -0.44
C VAL A 87 -1.72 -10.37 1.00
N LEU A 88 -2.11 -9.23 1.55
CA LEU A 88 -1.89 -8.89 2.95
C LEU A 88 -3.25 -8.61 3.61
N GLN A 89 -3.63 -9.47 4.56
CA GLN A 89 -4.84 -9.29 5.35
C GLN A 89 -4.45 -9.08 6.81
N ARG A 90 -4.70 -7.90 7.37
CA ARG A 90 -4.35 -7.56 8.75
C ARG A 90 -5.42 -6.75 9.44
N LEU A 91 -5.38 -6.74 10.77
CA LEU A 91 -6.25 -5.91 11.59
C LEU A 91 -6.02 -4.42 11.29
N LYS A 92 -7.06 -3.61 11.52
CA LYS A 92 -6.97 -2.15 11.38
C LYS A 92 -5.88 -1.62 12.30
N GLY A 93 -5.06 -0.68 11.81
CA GLY A 93 -3.95 -0.09 12.56
C GLY A 93 -2.60 -0.79 12.38
N TRP A 94 -2.53 -1.89 11.63
CA TRP A 94 -1.26 -2.61 11.39
C TRP A 94 -0.20 -1.80 10.60
N GLY A 95 -0.60 -0.73 9.90
CA GLY A 95 0.31 0.08 9.08
C GLY A 95 0.44 -0.40 7.64
N LYS A 96 -0.66 -0.91 7.04
CA LYS A 96 -0.69 -1.40 5.65
C LYS A 96 -0.47 -0.26 4.63
N ASP A 97 -1.01 0.92 4.90
CA ASP A 97 -0.93 2.07 3.98
C ASP A 97 0.50 2.65 3.94
N PRO A 98 1.18 2.85 5.10
CA PRO A 98 2.62 3.10 5.15
C PRO A 98 3.48 2.11 4.37
N LEU A 99 3.21 0.80 4.53
CA LEU A 99 3.95 -0.24 3.82
C LEU A 99 3.75 -0.16 2.30
N LEU A 100 2.49 0.02 1.86
CA LEU A 100 2.17 0.14 0.44
C LEU A 100 2.81 1.37 -0.20
N ALA A 101 2.84 2.50 0.51
CA ALA A 101 3.52 3.71 0.04
C ALA A 101 5.02 3.49 -0.18
N VAL A 102 5.69 2.82 0.76
CA VAL A 102 7.13 2.51 0.63
C VAL A 102 7.40 1.52 -0.49
N ILE A 103 6.61 0.44 -0.61
CA ILE A 103 6.75 -0.52 -1.71
C ILE A 103 6.56 0.19 -3.07
N SER A 104 5.61 1.12 -3.15
CA SER A 104 5.37 1.90 -4.36
C SER A 104 6.57 2.78 -4.74
N LEU A 105 7.22 3.44 -3.77
CA LEU A 105 8.46 4.20 -4.01
C LEU A 105 9.61 3.30 -4.46
N VAL A 106 9.74 2.12 -3.85
CA VAL A 106 10.78 1.15 -4.24
C VAL A 106 10.56 0.68 -5.66
N GLU A 107 9.33 0.33 -6.05
CA GLU A 107 9.00 -0.06 -7.42
C GLU A 107 9.23 1.07 -8.42
N PHE A 108 9.05 2.32 -7.99
CA PHE A 108 9.20 3.50 -8.84
C PHE A 108 10.67 3.88 -9.09
N VAL A 109 11.50 3.96 -8.02
CA VAL A 109 12.88 4.48 -8.11
C VAL A 109 13.92 3.65 -7.34
N GLY A 110 13.50 2.74 -6.49
CA GLY A 110 14.39 1.89 -5.69
C GLY A 110 14.93 0.67 -6.45
N PRO A 111 15.79 -0.15 -5.82
CA PRO A 111 16.42 -1.32 -6.44
C PRO A 111 15.45 -2.51 -6.54
N SER A 112 14.38 -2.36 -7.31
CA SER A 112 13.24 -3.29 -7.36
C SER A 112 13.37 -4.44 -8.34
N ARG A 113 14.41 -4.51 -9.17
CA ARG A 113 14.61 -5.60 -10.15
C ARG A 113 15.96 -6.27 -9.99
N PHE A 114 16.00 -7.59 -10.16
CA PHE A 114 17.25 -8.34 -10.14
C PHE A 114 18.16 -7.93 -11.31
N LEU A 115 19.44 -7.73 -11.02
CA LEU A 115 20.47 -7.50 -12.02
C LEU A 115 21.45 -8.67 -12.10
N HIS A 116 22.07 -9.03 -10.97
CA HIS A 116 23.07 -10.08 -10.89
C HIS A 116 23.24 -10.57 -9.44
N TRP A 117 24.04 -11.62 -9.26
CA TRP A 117 24.47 -12.13 -7.96
C TRP A 117 25.72 -11.38 -7.48
N GLY A 118 25.64 -10.83 -6.27
CA GLY A 118 26.75 -10.15 -5.60
C GLY A 118 27.87 -11.11 -5.20
N PRO A 119 29.04 -10.57 -4.81
CA PRO A 119 30.19 -11.37 -4.38
C PRO A 119 29.93 -12.18 -3.09
N ASP A 120 28.91 -11.80 -2.33
CA ASP A 120 28.42 -12.48 -1.12
C ASP A 120 27.31 -13.51 -1.40
N GLY A 121 26.98 -13.74 -2.68
CA GLY A 121 25.91 -14.63 -3.11
C GLY A 121 24.51 -14.06 -2.88
N GLN A 122 24.38 -12.78 -2.51
CA GLN A 122 23.08 -12.12 -2.37
C GLN A 122 22.65 -11.48 -3.71
N PRO A 123 21.34 -11.43 -4.00
CA PRO A 123 20.88 -10.81 -5.24
C PRO A 123 21.05 -9.29 -5.16
N VAL A 124 21.56 -8.68 -6.23
CA VAL A 124 21.72 -7.23 -6.35
C VAL A 124 20.62 -6.67 -7.22
N GLY A 125 19.94 -5.66 -6.69
CA GLY A 125 18.83 -4.97 -7.32
C GLY A 125 19.23 -3.71 -8.08
N VAL A 126 18.47 -3.38 -9.11
CA VAL A 126 18.54 -2.18 -9.95
C VAL A 126 17.15 -1.56 -10.09
N PRO A 127 17.04 -0.24 -10.35
CA PRO A 127 15.74 0.37 -10.64
C PRO A 127 15.02 -0.22 -11.84
N HIS A 128 13.69 -0.14 -11.82
CA HIS A 128 12.89 -0.53 -12.98
C HIS A 128 13.17 0.44 -14.15
N PRO A 129 13.56 -0.05 -15.34
CA PRO A 129 13.93 0.84 -16.46
C PRO A 129 12.75 1.63 -17.03
N GLN A 130 11.52 1.15 -16.81
CA GLN A 130 10.28 1.78 -17.29
C GLN A 130 9.23 1.69 -16.19
N ALA A 131 9.50 2.31 -15.04
CA ALA A 131 8.66 2.17 -13.86
C ALA A 131 7.24 2.72 -14.12
N TRP A 132 6.23 1.89 -13.88
CA TRP A 132 4.84 2.32 -13.83
C TRP A 132 4.19 1.66 -12.62
N VAL A 133 3.84 2.48 -11.63
CA VAL A 133 3.19 2.02 -10.39
C VAL A 133 1.77 2.55 -10.35
N GLN A 134 0.80 1.65 -10.16
CA GLN A 134 -0.61 2.02 -10.01
C GLN A 134 -1.11 1.59 -8.63
N ILE A 135 -1.77 2.52 -7.94
CA ILE A 135 -2.43 2.26 -6.67
C ILE A 135 -3.93 2.36 -6.91
N ALA A 136 -4.65 1.28 -6.65
CA ALA A 136 -6.10 1.21 -6.78
C ALA A 136 -6.75 1.00 -5.41
N ALA A 137 -7.91 1.61 -5.21
CA ALA A 137 -8.74 1.41 -4.02
C ALA A 137 -10.22 1.44 -4.39
N VAL A 138 -11.07 0.94 -3.48
CA VAL A 138 -12.53 0.92 -3.67
C VAL A 138 -13.18 2.29 -3.43
N SER A 139 -12.43 3.25 -2.88
CA SER A 139 -12.84 4.66 -2.82
C SER A 139 -11.66 5.58 -3.08
N ARG A 140 -11.94 6.75 -3.68
CA ARG A 140 -10.94 7.76 -4.01
C ARG A 140 -10.18 8.25 -2.79
N ASP A 141 -10.87 8.43 -1.66
CA ASP A 141 -10.28 8.89 -0.40
C ASP A 141 -9.23 7.91 0.15
N GLN A 142 -9.38 6.61 -0.12
CA GLN A 142 -8.40 5.60 0.28
C GLN A 142 -7.12 5.68 -0.56
N THR A 143 -7.24 5.89 -1.87
CA THR A 143 -6.09 6.12 -2.75
C THR A 143 -5.34 7.39 -2.34
N ARG A 144 -6.07 8.47 -2.03
CA ARG A 144 -5.49 9.74 -1.58
C ARG A 144 -4.67 9.59 -0.30
N ASN A 145 -5.15 8.82 0.69
CA ASN A 145 -4.40 8.59 1.92
C ASN A 145 -3.06 7.87 1.68
N THR A 146 -3.03 6.93 0.73
CA THR A 146 -1.80 6.21 0.38
C THR A 146 -0.85 7.09 -0.41
N ALA A 147 -1.36 7.87 -1.38
CA ALA A 147 -0.58 8.82 -2.17
C ALA A 147 0.02 9.94 -1.30
N LYS A 148 -0.77 10.56 -0.41
CA LYS A 148 -0.25 11.53 0.59
C LYS A 148 0.85 10.92 1.47
N GLY A 149 0.71 9.64 1.83
CA GLY A 149 1.74 8.91 2.55
C GLY A 149 3.04 8.79 1.76
N LEU A 150 2.97 8.60 0.44
CA LEU A 150 4.12 8.45 -0.43
C LEU A 150 5.01 9.70 -0.42
N TRP A 151 4.42 10.86 -0.64
CA TRP A 151 5.15 12.13 -0.77
C TRP A 151 5.83 12.57 0.52
N LYS A 152 5.17 12.39 1.68
CA LYS A 152 5.73 12.73 2.99
C LYS A 152 7.02 12.00 3.35
N ARG A 153 7.31 10.89 2.67
CA ARG A 153 8.50 10.06 2.90
C ARG A 153 9.71 10.54 2.11
N VAL A 154 9.50 11.33 1.07
CA VAL A 154 10.58 11.87 0.23
C VAL A 154 11.27 13.02 0.99
N PRO A 155 12.60 12.97 1.17
CA PRO A 155 13.32 14.03 1.86
C PRO A 155 13.12 15.39 1.18
N ASN A 156 12.99 16.43 2.00
CA ASN A 156 12.90 17.84 1.59
C ASN A 156 11.63 18.25 0.85
N VAL A 157 10.64 17.36 0.69
CA VAL A 157 9.30 17.76 0.26
C VAL A 157 8.66 18.67 1.31
N THR A 158 8.19 19.83 0.87
CA THR A 158 7.55 20.85 1.70
C THR A 158 6.04 20.64 1.78
N GLN A 159 5.39 21.20 2.81
CA GLN A 159 3.93 21.15 2.91
C GLN A 159 3.24 21.85 1.73
N THR A 160 3.83 22.93 1.21
CA THR A 160 3.33 23.64 0.02
C THR A 160 3.34 22.75 -1.22
N GLU A 161 4.44 22.03 -1.47
CA GLU A 161 4.50 21.07 -2.60
C GLU A 161 3.47 19.94 -2.46
N LEU A 162 3.23 19.47 -1.24
CA LEU A 162 2.19 18.45 -0.98
C LEU A 162 0.79 18.96 -1.31
N ASP A 163 0.48 20.18 -0.88
CA ASP A 163 -0.83 20.79 -1.09
C ASP A 163 -1.05 21.06 -2.59
N GLU A 164 -0.03 21.59 -3.29
CA GLU A 164 -0.06 21.80 -4.75
C GLU A 164 -0.26 20.49 -5.53
N TRP A 165 0.44 19.42 -5.18
CA TRP A 165 0.29 18.13 -5.86
C TRP A 165 -1.05 17.45 -5.56
N ASP A 166 -1.59 17.65 -4.35
CA ASP A 166 -2.93 17.18 -4.02
C ASP A 166 -4.00 17.91 -4.85
N GLU A 167 -3.85 19.22 -5.08
CA GLU A 167 -4.74 20.01 -5.93
C GLU A 167 -4.63 19.56 -7.40
N LEU A 168 -3.42 19.42 -7.93
CA LEU A 168 -3.20 18.93 -9.31
C LEU A 168 -3.83 17.54 -9.54
N ALA A 169 -3.73 16.64 -8.56
CA ALA A 169 -4.34 15.32 -8.65
C ALA A 169 -5.88 15.35 -8.66
N GLU A 170 -6.50 16.38 -8.08
CA GLU A 170 -7.94 16.60 -8.19
C GLU A 170 -8.34 17.16 -9.57
N ASP A 171 -7.53 18.07 -10.09
CA ASP A 171 -7.76 18.73 -11.38
C ASP A 171 -7.53 17.82 -12.59
N GLU A 172 -6.68 16.79 -12.47
CA GLU A 172 -6.43 15.81 -13.52
C GLU A 172 -7.33 14.55 -13.44
N ASP A 173 -8.20 14.43 -12.43
CA ASP A 173 -9.14 13.31 -12.25
C ASP A 173 -10.34 13.40 -13.21
N SER A 174 -10.08 13.25 -14.51
CA SER A 174 -11.10 13.30 -15.58
C SER A 174 -12.26 12.31 -15.36
N VAL A 175 -12.00 11.17 -14.70
CA VAL A 175 -13.03 10.17 -14.35
C VAL A 175 -13.90 10.65 -13.19
N GLY A 176 -13.32 11.22 -12.15
CA GLY A 176 -14.06 11.86 -11.05
C GLY A 176 -14.84 13.09 -11.50
N GLN A 177 -14.27 13.90 -12.41
CA GLN A 177 -14.96 15.02 -13.03
C GLN A 177 -16.17 14.56 -13.86
N LEU A 178 -16.01 13.49 -14.63
CA LEU A 178 -17.13 12.86 -15.35
C LEU A 178 -18.19 12.30 -14.40
N ALA A 179 -17.79 11.58 -13.35
CA ALA A 179 -18.72 11.04 -12.36
C ALA A 179 -19.49 12.14 -11.61
N SER A 180 -18.83 13.23 -11.23
CA SER A 180 -19.44 14.43 -10.65
C SER A 180 -20.40 15.11 -11.62
N ALA A 181 -20.00 15.26 -12.89
CA ALA A 181 -20.85 15.81 -13.94
C ALA A 181 -22.11 14.95 -14.17
N LEU A 182 -21.97 13.63 -14.23
CA LEU A 182 -23.07 12.68 -14.35
C LEU A 182 -24.01 12.74 -13.13
N THR A 183 -23.45 12.85 -11.93
CA THR A 183 -24.25 12.99 -10.68
C THR A 183 -25.05 14.29 -10.67
N ARG A 184 -24.44 15.43 -11.06
CA ARG A 184 -25.16 16.70 -11.22
C ARG A 184 -26.24 16.63 -12.30
N ALA A 185 -25.95 15.97 -13.43
CA ALA A 185 -26.89 15.82 -14.52
C ALA A 185 -28.07 14.88 -14.18
N SER A 186 -27.89 13.97 -13.23
CA SER A 186 -28.90 13.02 -12.79
C SER A 186 -29.73 13.51 -11.59
N ALA A 187 -29.40 14.66 -10.99
CA ALA A 187 -30.25 15.30 -10.00
C ALA A 187 -31.47 15.92 -10.70
N GLU A 188 -32.68 15.48 -10.36
CA GLU A 188 -33.91 16.01 -10.95
C GLU A 188 -34.01 17.53 -10.75
N PRO A 189 -34.47 18.29 -11.77
CA PRO A 189 -34.67 19.73 -11.62
C PRO A 189 -35.74 19.98 -10.55
N ALA A 190 -35.43 20.89 -9.61
CA ALA A 190 -36.33 21.31 -8.55
C ALA A 190 -37.74 21.62 -9.11
N SER A 191 -38.76 20.99 -8.51
CA SER A 191 -40.16 21.17 -8.87
C SER A 191 -40.51 22.67 -8.95
N VAL A 192 -40.94 23.13 -10.13
CA VAL A 192 -41.55 24.45 -10.30
C VAL A 192 -42.83 24.47 -9.47
N THR A 193 -42.83 25.24 -8.39
CA THR A 193 -44.02 25.49 -7.57
C THR A 193 -45.06 26.23 -8.41
N ALA A 194 -46.23 25.62 -8.59
CA ALA A 194 -47.39 26.24 -9.19
C ALA A 194 -47.98 27.28 -8.23
N ASP A 195 -47.54 28.54 -8.35
CA ASP A 195 -48.25 29.69 -7.78
C ASP A 195 -47.96 30.92 -8.66
N SER A 196 -48.80 31.12 -9.69
CA SER A 196 -49.02 32.43 -10.35
C SER A 196 -50.12 32.36 -11.40
N VAL A 197 -51.35 32.05 -11.01
CA VAL A 197 -52.54 32.54 -11.74
C VAL A 197 -53.64 32.92 -10.75
N ALA A 198 -53.52 34.12 -10.20
CA ALA A 198 -54.67 34.91 -9.76
C ALA A 198 -54.27 36.40 -9.72
N VAL A 199 -55.19 37.24 -10.16
CA VAL A 199 -55.21 38.73 -10.13
C VAL A 199 -54.62 39.45 -11.36
N ALA A 200 -55.45 39.58 -12.39
CA ALA A 200 -55.69 40.86 -13.04
C ALA A 200 -57.17 40.92 -13.45
N ALA A 201 -57.89 41.86 -12.84
CA ALA A 201 -59.22 42.31 -13.25
C ALA A 201 -59.10 43.27 -14.45
#